data_AF-A0A496ZFC7-F1
#
_entry.id   AF-A0A496ZFC7-F1
#
_cell.length_a   1.000
_cell.length_b   1.000
_cell.length_c   1.000
_cell.angle_alpha   90.00
_cell.angle_beta   90.00
_cell.angle_gamma   90.00
#
_symmetry.space_group_name_H-M   'P 1'
#
loop_
_entity.id
_entity.type
_entity.pdbx_description
1 polymer ?
#
loop_
_entity_poly.entity_id
_entity_poly.type
_entity_poly.pdbx_seq_one_letter_code
_entity_poly.pdbx_strand_id
1 'polypeptide(L)'
;MTISLDELVTIELFGHPFTFKAEKDVEKAKEVADFLVQEVTKVESQMSDKSSTISKQAILILTALNIANEYMQCKQRHTDLLETVSDRASNLLNELTTNQT
;
A
#
# COMPACT_ATOMS: atom_id res chain seq x y z
N MET A 1 19.15 18.01 -17.33
CA MET A 1 18.79 16.85 -16.50
C MET A 1 18.28 15.79 -17.44
N THR A 2 19.12 14.82 -17.81
CA THR A 2 18.77 13.76 -18.77
C THR A 2 17.97 12.70 -18.02
N ILE A 3 16.76 12.39 -18.46
CA ILE A 3 15.97 11.28 -17.91
C ILE A 3 16.55 10.00 -18.52
N SER A 4 17.05 9.06 -17.71
CA SER A 4 17.43 7.73 -18.21
C SER A 4 16.15 6.93 -18.45
N LEU A 5 16.04 6.28 -19.62
CA LEU A 5 14.89 5.41 -19.94
C LEU A 5 14.75 4.24 -18.94
N ASP A 6 15.85 3.86 -18.29
CA ASP A 6 15.88 2.80 -17.28
C ASP A 6 15.06 3.15 -16.04
N GLU A 7 14.67 4.41 -15.86
CA GLU A 7 13.89 4.91 -14.72
C GLU A 7 12.41 5.13 -15.06
N LEU A 8 11.90 4.63 -16.18
CA LEU A 8 10.48 4.82 -16.57
C LEU A 8 9.64 3.57 -16.32
N VAL A 9 8.52 3.75 -15.63
CA VAL A 9 7.51 2.71 -15.41
C VAL A 9 6.25 3.11 -16.15
N THR A 10 5.67 2.18 -16.90
CA THR A 10 4.39 2.37 -17.60
C THR A 10 3.36 1.38 -17.10
N ILE A 11 2.18 1.88 -16.74
CA ILE A 11 1.00 1.08 -16.38
C ILE A 11 -0.18 1.46 -17.26
N GLU A 12 -1.20 0.61 -17.29
CA GLU A 12 -2.44 0.88 -18.01
C GLU A 12 -3.59 1.06 -17.02
N LEU A 13 -4.29 2.21 -17.08
CA LEU A 13 -5.48 2.49 -16.27
C LEU A 13 -6.61 2.93 -17.20
N PHE A 14 -7.77 2.27 -17.10
CA PHE A 14 -8.94 2.55 -17.92
C PHE A 14 -8.66 2.53 -19.44
N GLY A 15 -7.80 1.62 -19.90
CA GLY A 15 -7.37 1.50 -21.29
C GLY A 15 -6.39 2.58 -21.76
N HIS A 16 -5.81 3.37 -20.86
CA HIS A 16 -4.86 4.43 -21.18
C HIS A 16 -3.52 4.17 -20.51
N PRO A 17 -2.39 4.23 -21.25
CA PRO A 17 -1.07 4.09 -20.66
C PRO A 17 -0.68 5.35 -19.88
N PHE A 18 -0.08 5.15 -18.71
CA PHE A 18 0.48 6.18 -17.85
C PHE A 18 1.95 5.84 -17.57
N THR A 19 2.85 6.72 -18.03
CA THR A 19 4.29 6.59 -17.81
C THR A 19 4.75 7.58 -16.76
N PHE A 20 5.52 7.11 -15.78
CA PHE A 20 6.09 7.96 -14.74
C PHE A 20 7.55 7.57 -14.46
N LYS A 21 8.28 8.51 -13.86
CA LYS A 21 9.68 8.31 -13.48
C LYS A 21 9.76 7.64 -12.09
N ALA A 22 10.41 6.49 -12.01
CA ALA A 22 10.86 5.85 -10.78
C ALA A 22 12.14 6.51 -10.27
N GLU A 23 12.27 6.71 -8.96
CA GLU A 23 13.43 7.41 -8.40
C GLU A 23 14.71 6.57 -8.36
N LYS A 24 14.68 5.43 -7.66
CA LYS A 24 15.90 4.64 -7.35
C LYS A 24 15.72 3.13 -7.43
N ASP A 25 14.47 2.67 -7.51
CA ASP A 25 14.13 1.24 -7.48
C ASP A 25 12.96 1.00 -8.42
N VAL A 26 13.30 0.69 -9.66
CA VAL A 26 12.35 0.51 -10.76
C VAL A 26 11.51 -0.74 -10.55
N GLU A 27 12.09 -1.79 -9.96
CA GLU A 27 11.37 -3.03 -9.63
C GLU A 27 10.31 -2.76 -8.57
N LYS A 28 10.67 -2.06 -7.49
CA LYS A 28 9.70 -1.66 -6.45
C LYS A 28 8.66 -0.67 -6.97
N ALA A 29 9.06 0.28 -7.81
CA ALA A 29 8.13 1.20 -8.44
C ALA A 29 7.12 0.46 -9.33
N LYS A 30 7.57 -0.57 -10.05
CA LYS A 30 6.70 -1.44 -10.83
C LYS A 30 5.75 -2.23 -9.94
N GLU A 31 6.22 -2.82 -8.84
CA GLU A 31 5.38 -3.54 -7.88
C GLU A 31 4.25 -2.65 -7.33
N VAL A 32 4.59 -1.42 -6.93
CA VAL A 32 3.59 -0.43 -6.47
C VAL A 32 2.60 -0.07 -7.57
N ALA A 33 3.07 0.05 -8.82
CA ALA A 33 2.23 0.38 -9.95
C ALA A 33 1.28 -0.77 -10.34
N ASP A 34 1.79 -2.01 -10.34
CA ASP A 34 1.01 -3.22 -10.57
C ASP A 34 -0.07 -3.39 -9.47
N PHE A 35 0.28 -3.11 -8.20
CA PHE A 35 -0.68 -3.09 -7.09
C PHE A 35 -1.78 -2.05 -7.29
N LEU A 36 -1.44 -0.84 -7.72
CA LEU A 36 -2.43 0.20 -8.02
C LEU A 36 -3.39 -0.26 -9.14
N VAL A 37 -2.88 -0.86 -10.22
CA VAL A 37 -3.71 -1.37 -11.32
C VAL A 37 -4.71 -2.40 -10.80
N GLN A 38 -4.25 -3.35 -9.98
CA GLN A 38 -5.11 -4.38 -9.38
C GLN A 38 -6.24 -3.77 -8.55
N GLU A 39 -5.95 -2.81 -7.68
CA GLU A 39 -6.96 -2.17 -6.84
C GLU A 39 -7.93 -1.30 -7.67
N VAL A 40 -7.47 -0.61 -8.71
CA VAL A 40 -8.36 0.11 -9.63
C VAL A 40 -9.31 -0.86 -10.34
N THR A 41 -8.80 -1.97 -10.89
CA THR A 41 -9.62 -2.98 -11.58
C THR A 41 -10.65 -3.63 -10.63
N LYS A 42 -10.28 -3.86 -9.37
CA LYS A 42 -11.19 -4.36 -8.33
C LYS A 42 -12.32 -3.37 -8.04
N VAL A 43 -12.01 -2.09 -7.87
CA VAL A 43 -13.06 -1.07 -7.64
C VAL A 43 -13.92 -0.89 -8.89
N GLU A 44 -13.32 -0.85 -10.08
CA GLU A 44 -14.03 -0.76 -11.36
C GLU A 44 -15.03 -1.92 -11.54
N SER A 45 -14.61 -3.16 -11.30
CA SER A 45 -15.49 -4.33 -11.42
C SER A 45 -16.65 -4.29 -10.42
N GLN A 46 -16.40 -3.96 -9.15
CA GLN A 46 -17.43 -3.80 -8.12
C GLN A 46 -18.47 -2.71 -8.43
N MET A 47 -18.07 -1.70 -9.20
CA MET A 47 -18.91 -0.55 -9.55
C MET A 47 -19.63 -0.72 -10.88
N SER A 48 -19.06 -1.49 -11.81
CA SER A 48 -19.67 -1.80 -13.11
C SER A 48 -21.04 -2.48 -12.95
N ASP A 49 -21.21 -3.27 -11.89
CA ASP A 49 -22.49 -3.94 -11.55
C ASP A 49 -23.55 -3.00 -10.96
N LYS A 50 -23.17 -1.78 -10.52
CA LYS A 50 -24.02 -0.93 -9.67
C LYS A 50 -24.51 0.36 -10.31
N SER A 51 -23.80 0.92 -11.29
CA SER A 51 -24.31 2.05 -12.11
C SER A 51 -23.34 2.40 -13.24
N SER A 52 -23.84 2.56 -14.47
CA SER A 52 -23.07 2.95 -15.65
C SER A 52 -22.60 4.43 -15.66
N THR A 53 -22.67 5.13 -14.52
CA THR A 53 -22.48 6.59 -14.41
C THR A 53 -21.34 7.01 -13.46
N ILE A 54 -20.61 6.07 -12.87
CA ILE A 54 -19.50 6.42 -11.97
C ILE A 54 -18.30 6.88 -12.83
N SER A 55 -17.79 8.07 -12.56
CA SER A 55 -16.66 8.62 -13.30
C SER A 55 -15.36 7.89 -12.96
N LYS A 56 -14.43 7.80 -13.93
CA LYS A 56 -13.07 7.27 -13.72
C LYS A 56 -12.36 7.96 -12.54
N GLN A 57 -12.61 9.26 -12.37
CA GLN A 57 -12.08 10.03 -11.24
C GLN A 57 -12.64 9.53 -9.89
N ALA A 58 -13.93 9.23 -9.80
CA ALA A 58 -14.52 8.67 -8.59
C ALA A 58 -13.95 7.28 -8.26
N ILE A 59 -13.72 6.44 -9.29
CA ILE A 59 -13.03 5.14 -9.12
C ILE A 59 -11.63 5.34 -8.55
N LEU A 60 -10.84 6.28 -9.09
CA LEU A 60 -9.49 6.58 -8.58
C LEU A 60 -9.51 7.10 -7.15
N ILE A 61 -10.43 8.02 -6.81
CA ILE A 61 -10.55 8.55 -5.44
C ILE A 61 -10.89 7.44 -4.46
N LEU A 62 -11.86 6.57 -4.79
CA LEU A 62 -12.22 5.46 -3.93
C LEU A 62 -11.08 4.45 -3.78
N THR A 63 -10.37 4.16 -4.89
CA THR A 63 -9.19 3.30 -4.85
C THR A 63 -8.12 3.86 -3.92
N ALA A 64 -7.84 5.16 -4.03
CA ALA A 64 -6.88 5.84 -3.16
C ALA A 64 -7.31 5.79 -1.68
N LEU A 65 -8.60 5.99 -1.38
CA LEU A 65 -9.13 5.88 -0.02
C LEU A 65 -8.98 4.46 0.54
N ASN A 66 -9.26 3.43 -0.26
CA ASN A 66 -9.11 2.04 0.16
C ASN A 66 -7.65 1.71 0.48
N ILE A 67 -6.73 2.04 -0.43
CA ILE A 67 -5.28 1.82 -0.23
C ILE A 67 -4.79 2.57 1.00
N ALA A 68 -5.19 3.83 1.18
CA ALA A 68 -4.79 4.63 2.35
C ALA A 68 -5.31 4.01 3.66
N ASN A 69 -6.54 3.51 3.67
CA ASN A 69 -7.14 2.85 4.81
C ASN A 69 -6.42 1.53 5.15
N GLU A 70 -6.09 0.70 4.14
CA GLU A 70 -5.31 -0.53 4.34
C GLU A 70 -3.90 -0.24 4.88
N TYR A 71 -3.24 0.79 4.35
CA TYR A 71 -1.94 1.25 4.85
C TYR A 71 -2.02 1.70 6.32
N MET A 72 -3.03 2.49 6.70
CA MET A 72 -3.25 2.89 8.09
C MET A 72 -3.49 1.70 9.01
N GLN A 73 -4.31 0.73 8.60
CA GLN A 73 -4.53 -0.50 9.37
C GLN A 73 -3.27 -1.35 9.51
N CYS A 74 -2.45 -1.44 8.46
CA CYS A 74 -1.17 -2.16 8.51
C CYS A 74 -0.20 -1.48 9.48
N LYS A 75 -0.08 -0.14 9.40
CA LYS A 75 0.75 0.65 10.30
C LYS A 75 0.32 0.51 11.77
N GLN A 76 -0.98 0.52 12.03
CA GLN A 76 -1.52 0.32 13.39
C GLN A 76 -1.16 -1.07 13.91
N ARG A 77 -1.47 -2.14 13.17
CA ARG A 77 -1.15 -3.53 13.56
C ARG A 77 0.34 -3.74 13.84
N HIS A 78 1.20 -3.11 13.03
CA HIS A 78 2.65 -3.17 13.26
C HIS A 78 3.05 -2.50 14.58
N THR A 79 2.44 -1.36 14.89
CA THR A 79 2.69 -0.62 16.14
C THR A 79 2.22 -1.44 17.34
N ASP A 80 0.99 -1.97 17.29
CA ASP A 80 0.40 -2.80 18.35
C ASP A 80 1.24 -4.07 18.61
N LEU A 81 1.76 -4.69 17.54
CA LEU A 81 2.62 -5.87 17.65
C LEU A 81 3.94 -5.54 18.35
N LEU A 82 4.58 -4.42 17.98
CA LEU A 82 5.83 -3.99 18.60
C LEU A 82 5.64 -3.68 20.09
N GLU A 83 4.56 -3.00 20.44
CA GLU A 83 4.20 -2.72 21.84
C GLU A 83 3.98 -4.02 22.61
N THR A 84 3.17 -4.93 22.07
CA THR A 84 2.90 -6.24 22.69
C THR A 84 4.19 -7.06 22.92
N VAL A 85 5.09 -7.07 21.94
CA VAL A 85 6.38 -7.77 22.05
C VAL A 85 7.27 -7.11 23.10
N SER A 86 7.34 -5.78 23.12
CA SER A 86 8.12 -5.00 24.09
C SER A 86 7.63 -5.24 25.52
N ASP A 87 6.32 -5.21 25.74
CA ASP A 87 5.71 -5.43 27.05
C ASP A 87 5.97 -6.85 27.55
N ARG A 88 5.78 -7.85 26.68
CA ARG A 88 6.07 -9.24 27.02
C ARG A 88 7.54 -9.47 27.35
N ALA A 89 8.45 -8.88 26.57
CA ALA A 89 9.88 -8.98 26.83
C ALA A 89 10.25 -8.34 28.17
N SER A 90 9.68 -7.16 28.47
CA SER A 90 9.90 -6.46 29.74
C SER A 90 9.38 -7.26 30.93
N ASN A 91 8.20 -7.87 30.81
CA ASN A 91 7.64 -8.73 31.86
C ASN A 91 8.51 -9.97 32.11
N LEU A 92 8.97 -10.64 31.05
CA LEU A 92 9.87 -11.78 31.18
C LEU A 92 11.20 -11.41 31.85
N LEU A 93 11.79 -10.26 31.49
CA LEU A 93 13.00 -9.75 32.13
C LEU A 93 12.77 -9.50 33.62
N ASN A 94 11.65 -8.84 33.98
CA ASN A 94 11.30 -8.57 35.37
C ASN A 94 11.15 -9.88 36.17
N GLU A 95 10.48 -10.90 35.63
CA GLU A 95 10.34 -12.19 36.29
C GLU A 95 11.69 -12.88 36.52
N LEU A 96 12.60 -12.81 35.54
CA LEU A 96 13.95 -13.38 35.65
C LEU A 96 14.81 -12.63 36.69
N THR A 97 14.69 -11.31 36.80
CA THR A 97 15.46 -10.52 37.76
C THR A 97 14.90 -10.57 39.18
N THR A 98 13.58 -10.75 39.34
CA THR A 98 12.94 -10.78 40.67
C THR A 98 13.16 -12.13 41.37
N ASN A 99 13.36 -13.21 40.61
CA ASN A 99 13.66 -14.56 41.15
C ASN A 99 15.15 -14.77 41.53
N GLN A 100 15.97 -13.72 41.52
CA GLN A 100 17.39 -13.77 41.92
C GLN A 100 17.71 -13.06 43.25
N THR A 101 16.68 -12.65 44.00
CA THR A 101 16.75 -12.13 45.39
C THR A 101 15.95 -13.00 46.33
#